data_AF-A0A162FX64-F1
#
_entry.id   AF-A0A162FX64-F1
#
_cell.length_a   1.000
_cell.length_b   1.000
_cell.length_c   1.000
_cell.angle_alpha   90.00
_cell.angle_beta   90.00
_cell.angle_gamma   90.00
#
_symmetry.space_group_name_H-M   'P 1'
#
loop_
_entity.id
_entity.type
_entity.pdbx_description
1 polymer ?
#
loop_
_entity_poly.entity_id
_entity_poly.type
_entity_poly.pdbx_seq_one_letter_code
_entity_poly.pdbx_strand_id
1 'polypeptide(L)'
;MRQSTSTPDFTAHESRRPRGRLLIAGVACGALAFGSLATAPMAFAAPAQVSAVSAAAAAWPVVAQGENSANVRTLQHLLTAAGQPVDADGIFGSGTAAAVTAFQSARGLSADGIVGEQTWSALITTVSSGDSGDAVTALQVQLNKTGAGLTVDGQFGAATRAAVESFQSAAGLTVDGVAGPQTWQSLVGSGSGTTPEPGQPGETFATLSDEQLSNVRTIIAEGKAAGVPEYGWVIAIATAMQESRLRNLTGGDRDSVGLFQQRPSAGWGSASELVDPVYASRAFYGAANSPTSNRGLLDVPDWQSLSVTQAAQAVQVSAYPDAYAQWETLAREAVASEG
;
A
#
# COMPACT_ATOMS: atom_id res chain seq x y z
N MET A 1 47.02 -0.86 66.26
CA MET A 1 47.82 -1.95 65.65
C MET A 1 48.12 -1.51 64.21
N ARG A 2 49.40 -1.20 63.93
CA ARG A 2 50.14 -1.09 62.63
C ARG A 2 49.37 -0.66 61.36
N GLN A 3 49.61 0.57 60.86
CA GLN A 3 50.60 0.98 59.81
C GLN A 3 50.05 0.80 58.36
N SER A 4 49.82 1.89 57.62
CA SER A 4 50.72 2.51 56.60
C SER A 4 50.70 1.76 55.25
N THR A 5 50.79 2.32 54.03
CA THR A 5 50.92 3.65 53.40
C THR A 5 50.98 3.39 51.87
N SER A 6 50.80 4.44 51.07
CA SER A 6 51.48 4.71 49.79
C SER A 6 50.88 4.23 48.45
N THR A 7 50.44 5.24 47.69
CA THR A 7 50.61 5.45 46.24
C THR A 7 52.03 5.18 45.76
N PRO A 8 52.23 4.98 44.45
CA PRO A 8 53.03 5.98 43.73
C PRO A 8 52.55 6.33 42.31
N ASP A 9 52.87 7.57 41.98
CA ASP A 9 52.95 8.22 40.68
C ASP A 9 54.24 7.78 39.94
N PHE A 10 54.21 7.71 38.60
CA PHE A 10 55.42 7.66 37.78
C PHE A 10 55.23 8.40 36.46
N THR A 11 56.03 9.44 36.32
CA THR A 11 56.17 10.35 35.18
C THR A 11 57.27 9.87 34.22
N ALA A 12 57.11 10.32 32.96
CA ALA A 12 58.14 10.66 31.96
C ALA A 12 58.94 9.54 31.23
N HIS A 13 58.90 9.60 29.89
CA HIS A 13 60.12 9.85 29.11
C HIS A 13 59.84 10.40 27.70
N GLU A 14 60.30 11.64 27.50
CA GLU A 14 60.50 12.29 26.21
C GLU A 14 61.81 11.80 25.57
N SER A 15 61.87 11.66 24.24
CA SER A 15 63.15 11.75 23.52
C SER A 15 62.99 12.27 22.08
N ARG A 16 63.85 13.24 21.77
CA ARG A 16 63.94 14.06 20.57
C ARG A 16 64.74 13.41 19.43
N ARG A 17 64.46 13.92 18.22
CA ARG A 17 65.12 13.87 16.88
C ARG A 17 66.67 13.78 16.84
N PRO A 18 67.25 13.43 15.66
CA PRO A 18 67.75 14.48 14.71
C PRO A 18 67.48 14.13 13.22
N ARG A 19 67.05 15.05 12.34
CA ARG A 19 67.82 16.02 11.50
C ARG A 19 69.10 15.50 10.81
N GLY A 20 68.98 15.17 9.53
CA GLY A 20 70.06 15.22 8.54
C GLY A 20 69.68 16.14 7.36
N ARG A 21 70.41 17.25 7.22
CA ARG A 21 70.49 18.10 6.02
C ARG A 21 71.68 17.60 5.19
N LEU A 22 71.71 17.84 3.86
CA LEU A 22 72.64 18.81 3.23
C LEU A 22 73.03 18.51 1.74
N LEU A 23 72.91 19.57 0.90
CA LEU A 23 73.60 19.96 -0.39
C LEU A 23 73.40 19.13 -1.68
N ILE A 24 72.83 19.66 -2.78
CA ILE A 24 73.22 20.72 -3.77
C ILE A 24 74.32 20.30 -4.77
N ALA A 25 73.95 20.22 -6.06
CA ALA A 25 74.63 20.64 -7.32
C ALA A 25 73.85 19.98 -8.49
N GLY A 26 73.53 20.53 -9.66
CA GLY A 26 73.97 21.71 -10.41
C GLY A 26 74.18 21.31 -11.89
N VAL A 27 73.52 22.03 -12.81
CA VAL A 27 73.93 22.31 -14.21
C VAL A 27 73.45 21.41 -15.39
N ALA A 28 72.62 22.05 -16.23
CA ALA A 28 72.56 22.13 -17.71
C ALA A 28 72.06 21.00 -18.64
N CYS A 29 71.01 21.38 -19.40
CA CYS A 29 70.88 21.46 -20.88
C CYS A 29 71.16 20.23 -21.76
N GLY A 30 70.17 19.85 -22.59
CA GLY A 30 70.39 18.99 -23.75
C GLY A 30 69.13 18.28 -24.24
N ALA A 31 68.64 18.69 -25.41
CA ALA A 31 67.49 18.11 -26.11
C ALA A 31 67.71 16.64 -26.51
N LEU A 32 66.61 15.88 -26.66
CA LEU A 32 66.13 15.33 -27.95
C LEU A 32 65.09 14.23 -27.71
N ALA A 33 64.18 14.15 -28.67
CA ALA A 33 62.91 13.46 -28.64
C ALA A 33 62.99 11.96 -28.98
N PHE A 34 61.82 11.33 -28.80
CA PHE A 34 61.32 10.07 -29.34
C PHE A 34 61.50 8.80 -28.49
N GLY A 35 60.36 8.35 -27.98
CA GLY A 35 60.15 7.03 -27.39
C GLY A 35 58.82 6.97 -26.66
N SER A 36 57.70 6.89 -27.39
CA SER A 36 56.39 6.58 -26.81
C SER A 36 56.43 5.19 -26.16
N LEU A 37 56.63 5.15 -24.85
CA LEU A 37 56.23 4.02 -24.01
C LEU A 37 54.84 4.34 -23.48
N ALA A 38 53.84 3.59 -23.95
CA ALA A 38 52.50 3.61 -23.43
C ALA A 38 52.52 3.12 -21.97
N THR A 39 52.42 4.05 -21.02
CA THR A 39 52.08 3.73 -19.64
C THR A 39 50.56 3.59 -19.54
N ALA A 40 50.09 2.36 -19.34
CA ALA A 40 48.71 2.12 -18.95
C ALA A 40 48.44 2.85 -17.62
N PRO A 41 47.30 3.56 -17.46
CA PRO A 41 46.95 4.11 -16.16
C PRO A 41 46.57 2.94 -15.24
N MET A 42 47.21 2.87 -14.07
CA MET A 42 46.68 2.09 -12.96
C MET A 42 45.29 2.65 -12.63
N ALA A 43 44.25 1.88 -12.97
CA ALA A 43 42.90 2.17 -12.53
C ALA A 43 42.88 2.05 -10.99
N PHE A 44 42.75 3.19 -10.32
CA PHE A 44 42.32 3.20 -8.93
C PHE A 44 40.94 2.56 -8.91
N ALA A 45 40.82 1.37 -8.32
CA ALA A 45 39.54 0.75 -8.07
C ALA A 45 38.72 1.72 -7.20
N ALA A 46 37.68 2.30 -7.81
CA ALA A 46 36.71 3.10 -7.09
C ALA A 46 36.19 2.27 -5.91
N PRO A 47 36.00 2.85 -4.71
CA PRO A 47 35.39 2.11 -3.63
C PRO A 47 34.04 1.61 -4.13
N ALA A 48 33.82 0.29 -3.99
CA ALA A 48 32.56 -0.35 -4.30
C ALA A 48 31.45 0.52 -3.71
N GLN A 49 30.62 1.08 -4.58
CA GLN A 49 29.40 1.74 -4.18
C GLN A 49 28.65 0.69 -3.37
N VAL A 50 28.60 0.85 -2.05
CA VAL A 50 27.62 0.14 -1.23
C VAL A 50 26.29 0.57 -1.82
N SER A 51 25.72 -0.29 -2.67
CA SER A 51 24.36 -0.14 -3.15
C SER A 51 23.51 0.05 -1.91
N ALA A 52 23.06 1.27 -1.68
CA ALA A 52 22.01 1.56 -0.74
C ALA A 52 20.83 0.74 -1.26
N VAL A 53 20.59 -0.41 -0.62
CA VAL A 53 19.33 -1.11 -0.76
C VAL A 53 18.31 -0.12 -0.23
N SER A 54 17.63 0.57 -1.14
CA SER A 54 16.43 1.31 -0.80
C SER A 54 15.51 0.27 -0.17
N ALA A 55 15.37 0.30 1.15
CA ALA A 55 14.29 -0.39 1.82
C ALA A 55 13.02 0.14 1.15
N ALA A 56 12.39 -0.68 0.31
CA ALA A 56 11.11 -0.33 -0.29
C ALA A 56 10.18 -0.02 0.89
N ALA A 57 9.78 1.24 1.03
CA ALA A 57 8.88 1.64 2.08
C ALA A 57 7.62 0.77 1.95
N ALA A 58 7.19 0.17 3.06
CA ALA A 58 6.00 -0.69 3.04
C ALA A 58 4.83 0.09 2.43
N ALA A 59 4.07 -0.49 1.51
CA ALA A 59 2.90 0.19 0.97
C ALA A 59 1.85 0.38 2.07
N TRP A 60 1.08 1.47 2.00
CA TRP A 60 -0.08 1.62 2.88
C TRP A 60 -1.10 0.51 2.58
N PRO A 61 -1.62 -0.20 3.59
CA PRO A 61 -2.66 -1.20 3.36
C PRO A 61 -3.97 -0.50 3.00
N VAL A 62 -4.77 -1.12 2.13
CA VAL A 62 -6.14 -0.67 1.89
C VAL A 62 -7.05 -1.29 2.94
N VAL A 63 -7.85 -0.45 3.60
CA VAL A 63 -8.84 -0.90 4.58
C VAL A 63 -10.23 -0.40 4.17
N ALA A 64 -11.23 -1.28 4.18
CA ALA A 64 -12.60 -0.96 3.76
C ALA A 64 -13.66 -1.73 4.55
N GLN A 65 -14.93 -1.38 4.32
CA GLN A 65 -16.07 -2.00 4.99
C GLN A 65 -16.07 -3.54 4.86
N GLY A 66 -16.37 -4.21 5.99
CA GLY A 66 -16.34 -5.66 6.12
C GLY A 66 -15.04 -6.23 6.68
N GLU A 67 -13.97 -5.42 6.77
CA GLU A 67 -12.70 -5.85 7.38
C GLU A 67 -12.78 -5.92 8.91
N ASN A 68 -12.11 -6.90 9.51
CA ASN A 68 -11.85 -6.96 10.94
C ASN A 68 -10.36 -7.17 11.18
N SER A 69 -9.66 -6.14 11.67
CA SER A 69 -8.21 -6.19 11.82
C SER A 69 -7.68 -5.18 12.85
N ALA A 70 -6.44 -5.38 13.29
CA ALA A 70 -5.73 -4.38 14.09
C ALA A 70 -5.55 -3.06 13.32
N ASN A 71 -5.43 -3.11 11.99
CA ASN A 71 -5.32 -1.89 11.16
C ASN A 71 -6.65 -1.10 11.18
N VAL A 72 -7.80 -1.78 11.21
CA VAL A 72 -9.11 -1.14 11.42
C VAL A 72 -9.18 -0.48 12.80
N ARG A 73 -8.71 -1.14 13.86
CA ARG A 73 -8.70 -0.54 15.21
C ARG A 73 -7.80 0.69 15.27
N THR A 74 -6.62 0.62 14.65
CA THR A 74 -5.69 1.75 14.50
C THR A 74 -6.34 2.90 13.73
N LEU A 75 -7.03 2.61 12.61
CA LEU A 75 -7.82 3.56 11.84
C LEU A 75 -8.89 4.26 12.71
N GLN A 76 -9.68 3.51 13.47
CA GLN A 76 -10.77 4.04 14.29
C GLN A 76 -10.26 5.03 15.37
N HIS A 77 -9.14 4.71 16.02
CA HIS A 77 -8.49 5.66 16.94
C HIS A 77 -7.98 6.91 16.22
N LEU A 78 -7.35 6.76 15.05
CA LEU A 78 -6.87 7.92 14.29
C LEU A 78 -8.02 8.79 13.77
N LEU A 79 -9.14 8.21 13.35
CA LEU A 79 -10.36 8.95 13.00
C LEU A 79 -10.87 9.76 14.19
N THR A 80 -10.92 9.15 15.38
CA THR A 80 -11.32 9.83 16.61
C THR A 80 -10.37 10.99 16.93
N ALA A 81 -9.05 10.78 16.81
CA ALA A 81 -8.04 11.84 16.96
C ALA A 81 -8.23 12.98 15.94
N ALA A 82 -8.70 12.66 14.73
CA ALA A 82 -9.00 13.61 13.67
C ALA A 82 -10.38 14.29 13.80
N GLY A 83 -11.11 14.03 14.89
CA GLY A 83 -12.42 14.63 15.16
C GLY A 83 -13.62 13.89 14.54
N GLN A 84 -13.43 12.66 14.09
CA GLN A 84 -14.47 11.77 13.59
C GLN A 84 -14.69 10.61 14.58
N PRO A 85 -15.48 10.81 15.65
CA PRO A 85 -15.62 9.82 16.72
C PRO A 85 -16.24 8.53 16.20
N VAL A 86 -15.63 7.40 16.53
CA VAL A 86 -16.09 6.05 16.18
C VAL A 86 -15.64 5.05 17.26
N ASP A 87 -16.43 4.01 17.49
CA ASP A 87 -16.06 2.93 18.41
C ASP A 87 -14.87 2.14 17.83
N ALA A 88 -13.78 2.04 18.59
CA ALA A 88 -12.54 1.37 18.17
C ALA A 88 -12.55 -0.15 18.44
N ASP A 89 -13.55 -0.85 17.91
CA ASP A 89 -13.75 -2.29 18.09
C ASP A 89 -12.85 -3.16 17.19
N GLY A 90 -12.26 -2.57 16.15
CA GLY A 90 -11.47 -3.26 15.12
C GLY A 90 -12.31 -3.80 13.95
N ILE A 91 -13.61 -3.49 13.89
CA ILE A 91 -14.52 -3.92 12.83
C ILE A 91 -14.89 -2.72 11.95
N PHE A 92 -14.67 -2.84 10.65
CA PHE A 92 -15.03 -1.81 9.70
C PHE A 92 -16.50 -1.99 9.30
N GLY A 93 -17.38 -1.64 10.24
CA GLY A 93 -18.81 -1.59 10.02
C GLY A 93 -19.26 -0.29 9.34
N SER A 94 -20.58 -0.11 9.25
CA SER A 94 -21.18 1.10 8.67
C SER A 94 -20.84 2.39 9.43
N GLY A 95 -20.64 2.32 10.75
CA GLY A 95 -20.19 3.47 11.55
C GLY A 95 -18.79 3.93 11.16
N THR A 96 -17.86 2.99 11.01
CA THR A 96 -16.48 3.27 10.55
C THR A 96 -16.49 3.80 9.12
N ALA A 97 -17.28 3.23 8.21
CA ALA A 97 -17.43 3.72 6.84
C ALA A 97 -17.91 5.17 6.80
N ALA A 98 -18.96 5.51 7.57
CA ALA A 98 -19.46 6.88 7.65
C ALA A 98 -18.40 7.86 8.18
N ALA A 99 -17.63 7.46 9.20
CA ALA A 99 -16.55 8.28 9.75
C ALA A 99 -15.41 8.51 8.75
N VAL A 100 -15.05 7.49 7.95
CA VAL A 100 -14.05 7.62 6.88
C VAL A 100 -14.53 8.58 5.79
N THR A 101 -15.76 8.42 5.30
CA THR A 101 -16.34 9.30 4.27
C THR A 101 -16.43 10.75 4.78
N ALA A 102 -16.79 10.96 6.04
CA ALA A 102 -16.81 12.28 6.67
C ALA A 102 -15.40 12.89 6.78
N PHE A 103 -14.41 12.10 7.18
CA PHE A 103 -13.00 12.51 7.21
C PHE A 103 -12.50 12.92 5.82
N GLN A 104 -12.72 12.06 4.83
CA GLN A 104 -12.31 12.30 3.44
C GLN A 104 -12.93 13.59 2.90
N SER A 105 -14.23 13.78 3.11
CA SER A 105 -14.95 15.01 2.72
C SER A 105 -14.36 16.25 3.40
N ALA A 106 -14.09 16.18 4.70
CA ALA A 106 -13.51 17.29 5.47
C ALA A 106 -12.08 17.64 5.04
N ARG A 107 -11.35 16.69 4.45
CA ARG A 107 -9.98 16.87 3.94
C ARG A 107 -9.91 17.11 2.42
N GLY A 108 -11.05 17.17 1.73
CA GLY A 108 -11.10 17.37 0.27
C GLY A 108 -10.59 16.18 -0.55
N LEU A 109 -10.68 14.96 0.01
CA LEU A 109 -10.34 13.70 -0.65
C LEU A 109 -11.58 13.09 -1.33
N SER A 110 -11.37 12.06 -2.16
CA SER A 110 -12.46 11.20 -2.63
C SER A 110 -13.19 10.58 -1.44
N ALA A 111 -14.50 10.81 -1.32
CA ALA A 111 -15.32 10.37 -0.19
C ALA A 111 -15.94 8.99 -0.46
N ASP A 112 -15.11 8.03 -0.85
CA ASP A 112 -15.49 6.67 -1.25
C ASP A 112 -15.59 5.68 -0.09
N GLY A 113 -15.23 6.10 1.14
CA GLY A 113 -15.25 5.23 2.31
C GLY A 113 -14.12 4.20 2.34
N ILE A 114 -13.13 4.31 1.45
CA ILE A 114 -11.97 3.42 1.36
C ILE A 114 -10.72 4.11 1.92
N VAL A 115 -10.01 3.43 2.81
CA VAL A 115 -8.79 3.95 3.41
C VAL A 115 -7.57 3.44 2.65
N GLY A 116 -7.20 4.15 1.58
CA GLY A 116 -5.97 3.95 0.80
C GLY A 116 -4.85 4.93 1.16
N GLU A 117 -3.80 5.00 0.34
CA GLU A 117 -2.60 5.83 0.60
C GLU A 117 -2.91 7.29 0.93
N GLN A 118 -3.81 7.92 0.18
CA GLN A 118 -4.15 9.33 0.39
C GLN A 118 -4.87 9.55 1.72
N THR A 119 -5.82 8.65 2.06
CA THR A 119 -6.55 8.71 3.32
C THR A 119 -5.62 8.47 4.49
N TRP A 120 -4.76 7.45 4.44
CA TRP A 120 -3.76 7.17 5.47
C TRP A 120 -2.81 8.35 5.68
N SER A 121 -2.24 8.88 4.60
CA SER A 121 -1.29 9.99 4.65
C SER A 121 -1.90 11.25 5.25
N ALA A 122 -3.19 11.49 5.01
CA ALA A 122 -3.93 12.61 5.60
C ALA A 122 -4.32 12.37 7.07
N LEU A 123 -4.51 11.11 7.46
CA LEU A 123 -5.05 10.70 8.76
C LEU A 123 -3.97 10.54 9.83
N ILE A 124 -2.78 10.05 9.46
CA ILE A 124 -1.71 9.83 10.42
C ILE A 124 -1.30 11.13 11.12
N THR A 125 -1.02 11.01 12.41
CA THR A 125 -0.50 12.09 13.23
C THR A 125 0.89 11.71 13.71
N THR A 126 1.87 12.60 13.50
CA THR A 126 3.20 12.37 14.06
C THR A 126 3.13 12.49 15.57
N VAL A 127 3.54 11.44 16.27
CA VAL A 127 3.54 11.40 17.75
C VAL A 127 4.92 11.04 18.29
N SER A 128 5.25 11.59 19.45
CA SER A 128 6.55 11.56 20.09
C SER A 128 6.44 11.57 21.61
N SER A 129 7.57 11.43 22.30
CA SER A 129 7.62 11.38 23.77
C SER A 129 6.92 12.58 24.42
N GLY A 130 5.99 12.28 25.33
CA GLY A 130 5.19 13.28 26.02
C GLY A 130 3.81 13.56 25.40
N ASP A 131 3.57 13.10 24.16
CA ASP A 131 2.25 13.19 23.55
C ASP A 131 1.24 12.23 24.22
N SER A 132 -0.04 12.57 24.10
CA SER A 132 -1.13 11.74 24.63
C SER A 132 -2.39 11.84 23.78
N GLY A 133 -3.27 10.83 23.86
CA GLY A 133 -4.56 10.79 23.19
C GLY A 133 -4.68 9.66 22.16
N ASP A 134 -5.74 9.69 21.35
CA ASP A 134 -6.10 8.56 20.48
C ASP A 134 -5.05 8.21 19.42
N ALA A 135 -4.27 9.17 18.92
CA ALA A 135 -3.16 8.88 18.01
C ALA A 135 -2.06 8.04 18.69
N VAL A 136 -1.83 8.25 19.99
CA VAL A 136 -0.90 7.44 20.78
C VAL A 136 -1.50 6.07 21.09
N THR A 137 -2.80 6.01 21.39
CA THR A 137 -3.54 4.75 21.53
C THR A 137 -3.41 3.88 20.26
N ALA A 138 -3.61 4.49 19.09
CA ALA A 138 -3.44 3.85 17.80
C ALA A 138 -2.01 3.30 17.60
N LEU A 139 -1.00 4.08 17.98
CA LEU A 139 0.40 3.66 17.91
C LEU A 139 0.67 2.44 18.81
N GLN A 140 0.19 2.47 20.05
CA GLN A 140 0.36 1.37 21.00
C GLN A 140 -0.34 0.09 20.53
N VAL A 141 -1.54 0.19 19.96
CA VAL A 141 -2.25 -0.93 19.32
C VAL A 141 -1.39 -1.54 18.22
N GLN A 142 -0.82 -0.71 17.34
CA GLN A 142 -0.03 -1.20 16.21
C GLN A 142 1.32 -1.80 16.64
N LEU A 143 2.00 -1.22 17.64
CA LEU A 143 3.24 -1.78 18.21
C LEU A 143 2.98 -3.11 18.92
N ASN A 144 1.82 -3.29 19.54
CA ASN A 144 1.44 -4.55 20.14
C ASN A 144 1.17 -5.65 19.12
N LYS A 145 0.67 -5.29 17.92
CA LYS A 145 0.59 -6.21 16.78
C LYS A 145 1.96 -6.78 16.40
N THR A 146 3.02 -5.98 16.53
CA THR A 146 4.41 -6.42 16.27
C THR A 146 5.09 -7.04 17.48
N GLY A 147 4.36 -7.28 18.59
CA GLY A 147 4.86 -8.00 19.77
C GLY A 147 5.46 -7.13 20.88
N ALA A 148 5.24 -5.80 20.89
CA ALA A 148 5.84 -4.90 21.88
C ALA A 148 5.33 -5.09 23.33
N GLY A 149 4.11 -5.62 23.53
CA GLY A 149 3.56 -5.91 24.85
C GLY A 149 3.30 -4.69 25.75
N LEU A 150 3.04 -3.53 25.16
CA LEU A 150 2.73 -2.27 25.82
C LEU A 150 1.33 -2.28 26.45
N THR A 151 1.17 -1.53 27.55
CA THR A 151 -0.15 -1.06 27.98
C THR A 151 -0.67 -0.06 26.93
N VAL A 152 -1.93 -0.20 26.53
CA VAL A 152 -2.62 0.75 25.64
C VAL A 152 -3.33 1.78 26.51
N ASP A 153 -2.60 2.81 26.94
CA ASP A 153 -3.06 3.86 27.86
C ASP A 153 -3.16 5.25 27.21
N GLY A 154 -2.80 5.36 25.93
CA GLY A 154 -2.80 6.62 25.19
C GLY A 154 -1.72 7.60 25.65
N GLN A 155 -0.67 7.14 26.35
CA GLN A 155 0.45 7.97 26.80
C GLN A 155 1.76 7.57 26.12
N PHE A 156 2.44 8.54 25.49
CA PHE A 156 3.72 8.29 24.85
C PHE A 156 4.83 8.44 25.89
N GLY A 157 4.91 7.46 26.79
CA GLY A 157 5.94 7.35 27.82
C GLY A 157 7.21 6.63 27.35
N ALA A 158 8.12 6.36 28.30
CA ALA A 158 9.41 5.72 28.03
C ALA A 158 9.27 4.33 27.39
N ALA A 159 8.25 3.54 27.79
CA ALA A 159 8.00 2.22 27.22
C ALA A 159 7.58 2.32 25.74
N THR A 160 6.66 3.22 25.41
CA THR A 160 6.23 3.48 24.02
C THR A 160 7.41 3.96 23.17
N ARG A 161 8.25 4.86 23.70
CA ARG A 161 9.47 5.30 23.00
C ARG A 161 10.42 4.15 22.70
N ALA A 162 10.73 3.32 23.68
CA ALA A 162 11.61 2.18 23.50
C ALA A 162 11.07 1.18 22.47
N ALA A 163 9.75 0.99 22.43
CA ALA A 163 9.09 0.14 21.43
C ALA A 163 9.18 0.74 20.02
N VAL A 164 9.01 2.06 19.86
CA VAL A 164 9.20 2.74 18.57
C VAL A 164 10.64 2.60 18.08
N GLU A 165 11.63 2.87 18.94
CA GLU A 165 13.05 2.73 18.60
C GLU A 165 13.40 1.28 18.20
N SER A 166 12.86 0.30 18.93
CA SER A 166 13.04 -1.12 18.62
C SER A 166 12.44 -1.49 17.28
N PHE A 167 11.23 -1.01 16.99
CA PHE A 167 10.57 -1.22 15.71
C PHE A 167 11.34 -0.58 14.56
N GLN A 168 11.75 0.68 14.71
CA GLN A 168 12.54 1.40 13.70
C GLN A 168 13.84 0.67 13.39
N SER A 169 14.54 0.18 14.41
CA SER A 169 15.75 -0.63 14.24
C SER A 169 15.47 -1.93 13.48
N ALA A 170 14.37 -2.63 13.79
CA ALA A 170 14.00 -3.88 13.12
C ALA A 170 13.56 -3.65 11.66
N ALA A 171 12.92 -2.51 11.38
CA ALA A 171 12.41 -2.14 10.07
C ALA A 171 13.45 -1.42 9.17
N GLY A 172 14.68 -1.19 9.67
CA GLY A 172 15.72 -0.48 8.92
C GLY A 172 15.45 1.02 8.72
N LEU A 173 14.67 1.63 9.61
CA LEU A 173 14.35 3.06 9.61
C LEU A 173 15.35 3.85 10.46
N THR A 174 15.33 5.18 10.32
CA THR A 174 16.01 6.08 11.25
C THR A 174 15.46 5.86 12.67
N VAL A 175 16.35 5.58 13.62
CA VAL A 175 15.99 5.32 15.03
C VAL A 175 15.98 6.65 15.79
N ASP A 176 14.90 7.41 15.67
CA ASP A 176 14.70 8.71 16.34
C ASP A 176 13.70 8.64 17.51
N GLY A 177 12.99 7.52 17.64
CA GLY A 177 11.95 7.33 18.66
C GLY A 177 10.68 8.15 18.39
N VAL A 178 10.48 8.60 17.15
CA VAL A 178 9.31 9.36 16.70
C VAL A 178 8.49 8.53 15.72
N ALA A 179 7.18 8.43 15.96
CA ALA A 179 6.26 7.80 15.02
C ALA A 179 5.81 8.82 13.97
N GLY A 180 6.70 9.11 13.01
CA GLY A 180 6.42 9.94 11.82
C GLY A 180 5.86 9.13 10.64
N PRO A 181 5.68 9.76 9.46
CA PRO A 181 5.05 9.10 8.31
C PRO A 181 5.68 7.77 7.89
N GLN A 182 7.02 7.68 7.86
CA GLN A 182 7.72 6.44 7.51
C GLN A 182 7.55 5.35 8.57
N THR A 183 7.57 5.71 9.85
CA THR A 183 7.31 4.79 10.96
C THR A 183 5.89 4.26 10.89
N TRP A 184 4.89 5.13 10.67
CA TRP A 184 3.49 4.74 10.52
C TRP A 184 3.25 3.85 9.30
N GLN A 185 3.80 4.23 8.15
CA GLN A 185 3.69 3.47 6.92
C GLN A 185 4.25 2.06 7.11
N SER A 186 5.43 1.94 7.73
CA SER A 186 6.02 0.64 8.06
C SER A 186 5.19 -0.13 9.09
N LEU A 187 4.73 0.50 10.17
CA LEU A 187 3.94 -0.16 11.22
C LEU A 187 2.61 -0.73 10.70
N VAL A 188 1.91 0.06 9.88
CA VAL A 188 0.58 -0.29 9.36
C VAL A 188 0.69 -1.23 8.16
N GLY A 189 1.72 -1.07 7.32
CA GLY A 189 2.02 -1.91 6.17
C GLY A 189 2.69 -3.26 6.49
N SER A 190 3.49 -3.38 7.55
CA SER A 190 4.28 -4.60 7.86
C SER A 190 3.46 -5.80 8.39
N GLY A 191 2.13 -5.74 8.38
CA GLY A 191 1.26 -6.84 8.79
C GLY A 191 0.25 -7.28 7.73
N SER A 192 0.42 -6.82 6.50
CA SER A 192 -0.25 -7.37 5.32
C SER A 192 0.85 -7.99 4.47
N GLY A 193 0.63 -9.20 3.94
CA GLY A 193 1.46 -9.71 2.86
C GLY A 193 1.66 -8.63 1.80
N THR A 194 2.81 -8.64 1.15
CA THR A 194 3.14 -7.79 0.02
C THR A 194 2.00 -7.80 -1.01
N THR A 195 1.11 -6.82 -0.90
CA THR A 195 0.10 -6.50 -1.91
C THR A 195 0.19 -4.99 -2.10
N PRO A 196 0.90 -4.52 -3.15
CA PRO A 196 0.75 -3.16 -3.62
C PRO A 196 -0.71 -2.87 -3.94
N GLU A 197 -1.15 -1.63 -3.73
CA GLU A 197 -2.50 -1.13 -3.86
C GLU A 197 -3.26 -1.52 -5.15
N PRO A 198 -4.45 -2.14 -5.02
CA PRO A 198 -5.48 -2.17 -6.05
C PRO A 198 -6.26 -0.84 -6.12
N GLY A 199 -6.22 -0.14 -7.26
CA GLY A 199 -7.15 0.96 -7.56
C GLY A 199 -6.54 2.35 -7.84
N GLN A 200 -5.21 2.49 -7.87
CA GLN A 200 -4.54 3.72 -8.33
C GLN A 200 -4.43 3.76 -9.87
N PRO A 201 -4.24 4.95 -10.48
CA PRO A 201 -3.65 5.04 -11.81
C PRO A 201 -2.30 4.31 -11.81
N GLY A 202 -2.25 3.11 -12.39
CA GLY A 202 -1.06 2.25 -12.40
C GLY A 202 -1.22 0.86 -11.78
N GLU A 203 -2.42 0.47 -11.33
CA GLU A 203 -2.71 -0.95 -11.02
C GLU A 203 -2.47 -1.82 -12.26
N THR A 204 -1.73 -2.92 -12.10
CA THR A 204 -1.42 -3.86 -13.19
C THR A 204 -1.92 -5.25 -12.83
N PHE A 205 -2.09 -6.13 -13.80
CA PHE A 205 -2.50 -7.51 -13.52
C PHE A 205 -1.62 -8.21 -12.47
N ALA A 206 -0.31 -7.91 -12.47
CA ALA A 206 0.66 -8.52 -11.56
C ALA A 206 0.45 -8.18 -10.07
N THR A 207 -0.35 -7.16 -9.76
CA THR A 207 -0.60 -6.70 -8.39
C THR A 207 -1.97 -7.12 -7.85
N LEU A 208 -2.75 -7.89 -8.62
CA LEU A 208 -4.04 -8.42 -8.16
C LEU A 208 -3.84 -9.43 -7.02
N SER A 209 -4.69 -9.32 -5.99
CA SER A 209 -4.75 -10.28 -4.90
C SER A 209 -5.34 -11.63 -5.34
N ASP A 210 -5.12 -12.68 -4.55
CA ASP A 210 -5.71 -14.01 -4.79
C ASP A 210 -7.25 -13.97 -4.88
N GLU A 211 -7.91 -13.11 -4.08
CA GLU A 211 -9.36 -12.90 -4.15
C GLU A 211 -9.76 -12.31 -5.51
N GLN A 212 -9.09 -11.25 -5.94
CA GLN A 212 -9.37 -10.59 -7.21
C GLN A 212 -9.09 -11.51 -8.39
N LEU A 213 -8.00 -12.29 -8.35
CA LEU A 213 -7.69 -13.31 -9.36
C LEU A 213 -8.74 -14.42 -9.38
N SER A 214 -9.23 -14.86 -8.23
CA SER A 214 -10.34 -15.82 -8.13
C SER A 214 -11.62 -15.27 -8.77
N ASN A 215 -11.92 -13.99 -8.55
CA ASN A 215 -13.06 -13.31 -9.15
C ASN A 215 -12.88 -13.11 -10.66
N VAL A 216 -11.68 -12.77 -11.15
CA VAL A 216 -11.33 -12.74 -12.58
C VAL A 216 -11.61 -14.10 -13.22
N ARG A 217 -11.09 -15.18 -12.64
CA ARG A 217 -11.28 -16.54 -13.14
C ARG A 217 -12.76 -16.92 -13.19
N THR A 218 -13.53 -16.49 -12.19
CA THR A 218 -14.99 -16.71 -12.17
C THR A 218 -15.68 -15.95 -13.31
N ILE A 219 -15.37 -14.67 -13.51
CA ILE A 219 -15.92 -13.86 -14.61
C ILE A 219 -15.60 -14.48 -15.98
N ILE A 220 -14.37 -14.95 -16.18
CA ILE A 220 -13.93 -15.62 -17.41
C ILE A 220 -14.65 -16.95 -17.57
N ALA A 221 -14.72 -17.78 -16.52
CA ALA A 221 -15.35 -19.10 -16.57
C ALA A 221 -16.82 -19.02 -16.95
N GLU A 222 -17.57 -18.08 -16.36
CA GLU A 222 -18.98 -17.86 -16.69
C GLU A 222 -19.15 -17.27 -18.10
N GLY A 223 -18.23 -16.41 -18.54
CA GLY A 223 -18.21 -15.89 -19.91
C GLY A 223 -17.98 -17.00 -20.94
N LYS A 224 -17.01 -17.90 -20.69
CA LYS A 224 -16.76 -19.09 -21.51
C LYS A 224 -17.98 -19.99 -21.57
N ALA A 225 -18.61 -20.27 -20.41
CA ALA A 225 -19.81 -21.09 -20.34
C ALA A 225 -20.99 -20.50 -21.13
N ALA A 226 -21.08 -19.18 -21.20
CA ALA A 226 -22.09 -18.46 -21.97
C ALA A 226 -21.72 -18.24 -23.46
N GLY A 227 -20.54 -18.69 -23.91
CA GLY A 227 -20.08 -18.49 -25.30
C GLY A 227 -19.73 -17.04 -25.62
N VAL A 228 -19.46 -16.22 -24.60
CA VAL A 228 -19.05 -14.82 -24.75
C VAL A 228 -17.61 -14.79 -25.29
N PRO A 229 -17.30 -14.03 -26.35
CA PRO A 229 -15.93 -13.90 -26.84
C PRO A 229 -15.07 -13.12 -25.83
N GLU A 230 -13.74 -13.27 -25.90
CA GLU A 230 -12.77 -12.65 -24.98
C GLU A 230 -13.03 -11.17 -24.69
N TYR A 231 -13.42 -10.40 -25.71
CA TYR A 231 -13.70 -8.97 -25.54
C TYR A 231 -14.84 -8.70 -24.54
N GLY A 232 -15.83 -9.59 -24.43
CA GLY A 232 -16.87 -9.49 -23.41
C GLY A 232 -16.34 -9.72 -22.00
N TRP A 233 -15.34 -10.60 -21.83
CA TRP A 233 -14.69 -10.81 -20.53
C TRP A 233 -13.88 -9.58 -20.12
N VAL A 234 -13.20 -8.94 -21.08
CA VAL A 234 -12.51 -7.65 -20.87
C VAL A 234 -13.50 -6.60 -20.36
N ILE A 235 -14.68 -6.48 -20.99
CA ILE A 235 -15.73 -5.54 -20.56
C ILE A 235 -16.20 -5.86 -19.13
N ALA A 236 -16.47 -7.14 -18.82
CA ALA A 236 -16.91 -7.56 -17.50
C ALA A 236 -15.85 -7.28 -16.41
N ILE A 237 -14.59 -7.64 -16.66
CA ILE A 237 -13.49 -7.40 -15.72
C ILE A 237 -13.27 -5.89 -15.51
N ALA A 238 -13.26 -5.10 -16.58
CA ALA A 238 -13.13 -3.64 -16.48
C ALA A 238 -14.32 -3.02 -15.72
N THR A 239 -15.52 -3.57 -15.89
CA THR A 239 -16.70 -3.16 -15.13
C THR A 239 -16.53 -3.50 -13.65
N ALA A 240 -16.28 -4.76 -13.30
CA ALA A 240 -16.08 -5.16 -11.90
C ALA A 240 -14.90 -4.43 -11.25
N MET A 241 -13.87 -4.08 -12.01
CA MET A 241 -12.80 -3.21 -11.55
C MET A 241 -13.29 -1.81 -11.20
N GLN A 242 -14.10 -1.21 -12.07
CA GLN A 242 -14.67 0.11 -11.79
C GLN A 242 -15.66 0.07 -10.62
N GLU A 243 -16.49 -0.95 -10.53
CA GLU A 243 -17.57 -1.05 -9.54
C GLU A 243 -17.08 -1.45 -8.16
N SER A 244 -16.15 -2.41 -8.06
CA SER A 244 -15.72 -2.96 -6.77
C SER A 244 -14.23 -3.23 -6.67
N ARG A 245 -13.43 -2.83 -7.67
CA ARG A 245 -12.02 -3.22 -7.81
C ARG A 245 -11.85 -4.74 -7.80
N LEU A 246 -12.77 -5.48 -8.42
CA LEU A 246 -12.85 -6.95 -8.41
C LEU A 246 -13.01 -7.58 -7.01
N ARG A 247 -13.50 -6.85 -6.02
CA ARG A 247 -13.81 -7.37 -4.69
C ARG A 247 -15.29 -7.73 -4.58
N ASN A 248 -15.60 -8.81 -3.89
CA ASN A 248 -16.99 -9.24 -3.73
C ASN A 248 -17.61 -8.62 -2.48
N LEU A 249 -18.11 -7.39 -2.60
CA LEU A 249 -18.54 -6.58 -1.46
C LEU A 249 -19.94 -6.95 -0.98
N THR A 250 -20.16 -6.95 0.32
CA THR A 250 -21.49 -7.20 0.93
C THR A 250 -22.34 -5.94 1.07
N GLY A 251 -21.85 -4.79 0.59
CA GLY A 251 -22.54 -3.50 0.60
C GLY A 251 -21.77 -2.42 -0.16
N GLY A 252 -22.47 -1.37 -0.57
CA GLY A 252 -21.95 -0.19 -1.26
C GLY A 252 -22.97 0.96 -1.26
N ASP A 253 -23.03 1.75 -2.33
CA ASP A 253 -24.02 2.82 -2.46
C ASP A 253 -25.47 2.28 -2.47
N ARG A 254 -26.32 2.84 -1.62
CA ARG A 254 -27.71 2.39 -1.39
C ARG A 254 -27.76 0.93 -0.93
N ASP A 255 -28.26 0.04 -1.78
CA ASP A 255 -28.40 -1.40 -1.57
C ASP A 255 -27.54 -2.22 -2.56
N SER A 256 -26.51 -1.60 -3.17
CA SER A 256 -25.61 -2.31 -4.07
C SER A 256 -24.76 -3.34 -3.34
N VAL A 257 -24.55 -4.50 -3.96
CA VAL A 257 -23.67 -5.57 -3.46
C VAL A 257 -23.00 -6.30 -4.61
N GLY A 258 -22.01 -7.13 -4.30
CA GLY A 258 -21.35 -8.04 -5.24
C GLY A 258 -20.27 -7.40 -6.12
N LEU A 259 -19.70 -8.20 -7.02
CA LEU A 259 -18.62 -7.80 -7.94
C LEU A 259 -18.97 -6.60 -8.83
N PHE A 260 -20.23 -6.51 -9.21
CA PHE A 260 -20.71 -5.48 -10.13
C PHE A 260 -21.52 -4.40 -9.41
N GLN A 261 -21.54 -4.37 -8.07
CA GLN A 261 -22.34 -3.42 -7.28
C GLN A 261 -23.78 -3.29 -7.79
N GLN A 262 -24.40 -4.43 -8.10
CA GLN A 262 -25.77 -4.50 -8.60
C GLN A 262 -26.74 -4.37 -7.43
N ARG A 263 -27.92 -3.81 -7.70
CA ARG A 263 -28.91 -3.46 -6.67
C ARG A 263 -30.13 -4.40 -6.69
N PRO A 264 -30.49 -5.04 -5.57
CA PRO A 264 -31.72 -5.80 -5.47
C PRO A 264 -32.97 -4.98 -5.81
N SER A 265 -33.06 -3.74 -5.33
CA SER A 265 -34.19 -2.86 -5.63
C SER A 265 -34.29 -2.43 -7.10
N ALA A 266 -33.26 -2.66 -7.90
CA ALA A 266 -33.28 -2.46 -9.36
C ALA A 266 -33.56 -3.76 -10.14
N GLY A 267 -33.94 -4.85 -9.45
CA GLY A 267 -34.39 -6.09 -10.08
C GLY A 267 -33.28 -7.07 -10.48
N TRP A 268 -32.04 -6.84 -10.05
CA TRP A 268 -30.91 -7.71 -10.39
C TRP A 268 -30.87 -9.04 -9.64
N GLY A 269 -31.74 -9.25 -8.64
CA GLY A 269 -31.76 -10.44 -7.79
C GLY A 269 -31.85 -10.08 -6.30
N SER A 270 -31.85 -11.06 -5.41
CA SER A 270 -31.74 -10.81 -3.97
C SER A 270 -30.30 -10.46 -3.57
N ALA A 271 -30.11 -9.80 -2.42
CA ALA A 271 -28.77 -9.48 -1.92
C ALA A 271 -27.89 -10.73 -1.72
N SER A 272 -28.48 -11.85 -1.28
CA SER A 272 -27.79 -13.13 -1.12
C SER A 272 -27.35 -13.77 -2.44
N GLU A 273 -28.10 -13.53 -3.51
CA GLU A 273 -27.74 -13.99 -4.86
C GLU A 273 -26.65 -13.09 -5.45
N LEU A 274 -26.75 -11.77 -5.26
CA LEU A 274 -25.81 -10.82 -5.85
C LEU A 274 -24.42 -10.84 -5.23
N VAL A 275 -24.28 -11.31 -3.98
CA VAL A 275 -22.95 -11.61 -3.38
C VAL A 275 -22.38 -12.95 -3.83
N ASP A 276 -23.03 -13.70 -4.72
CA ASP A 276 -22.42 -14.85 -5.39
C ASP A 276 -21.77 -14.39 -6.72
N PRO A 277 -20.43 -14.44 -6.83
CA PRO A 277 -19.70 -14.07 -8.05
C PRO A 277 -20.19 -14.78 -9.32
N VAL A 278 -20.65 -16.02 -9.22
CA VAL A 278 -21.16 -16.79 -10.35
C VAL A 278 -22.50 -16.21 -10.82
N TYR A 279 -23.42 -15.98 -9.88
CA TYR A 279 -24.71 -15.37 -10.17
C TYR A 279 -24.53 -13.98 -10.79
N ALA A 280 -23.73 -13.12 -10.15
CA ALA A 280 -23.51 -11.75 -10.59
C ALA A 280 -22.86 -11.69 -11.98
N SER A 281 -21.91 -12.60 -12.28
CA SER A 281 -21.29 -12.69 -13.61
C SER A 281 -22.30 -13.11 -14.69
N ARG A 282 -23.14 -14.11 -14.41
CA ARG A 282 -24.22 -14.52 -15.33
C ARG A 282 -25.22 -13.42 -15.57
N ALA A 283 -25.62 -12.72 -14.51
CA ALA A 283 -26.50 -11.57 -14.60
C ALA A 283 -25.89 -10.46 -15.46
N PHE A 284 -24.62 -10.13 -15.26
CA PHE A 284 -23.91 -9.11 -16.06
C PHE A 284 -23.86 -9.47 -17.55
N TYR A 285 -23.49 -10.71 -17.91
CA TYR A 285 -23.43 -11.11 -19.31
C TYR A 285 -24.81 -11.17 -19.98
N GLY A 286 -25.88 -11.52 -19.24
CA GLY A 286 -27.22 -11.67 -19.80
C GLY A 286 -27.37 -12.92 -20.69
N ALA A 287 -28.42 -12.94 -21.53
CA ALA A 287 -28.83 -14.04 -22.42
C ALA A 287 -29.56 -15.24 -21.76
N ALA A 288 -29.64 -16.38 -22.48
CA ALA A 288 -30.57 -17.48 -22.22
C ALA A 288 -30.43 -18.15 -20.83
N ASN A 289 -29.28 -17.99 -20.17
CA ASN A 289 -28.99 -18.54 -18.84
C ASN A 289 -28.89 -17.45 -17.75
N SER A 290 -29.28 -16.21 -18.06
CA SER A 290 -29.31 -15.13 -17.08
C SER A 290 -30.28 -15.47 -15.94
N PRO A 291 -29.88 -15.33 -14.67
CA PRO A 291 -30.77 -15.56 -13.55
C PRO A 291 -31.75 -14.40 -13.30
N THR A 292 -31.65 -13.33 -14.09
CA THR A 292 -32.43 -12.09 -13.95
C THR A 292 -33.08 -11.71 -15.27
N SER A 293 -34.15 -10.93 -15.21
CA SER A 293 -34.77 -10.31 -16.40
C SER A 293 -34.16 -8.96 -16.78
N ASN A 294 -33.16 -8.48 -16.03
CA ASN A 294 -32.43 -7.27 -16.40
C ASN A 294 -31.57 -7.54 -17.62
N ARG A 295 -31.42 -6.50 -18.44
CA ARG A 295 -30.61 -6.54 -19.65
C ARG A 295 -29.14 -6.73 -19.29
N GLY A 296 -28.49 -7.78 -19.80
CA GLY A 296 -27.05 -7.96 -19.70
C GLY A 296 -26.32 -7.55 -20.97
N LEU A 297 -25.00 -7.77 -21.01
CA LEU A 297 -24.13 -7.39 -22.12
C LEU A 297 -24.59 -7.98 -23.47
N LEU A 298 -24.95 -9.26 -23.49
CA LEU A 298 -25.36 -9.97 -24.69
C LEU A 298 -26.71 -9.50 -25.26
N ASP A 299 -27.49 -8.79 -24.46
CA ASP A 299 -28.76 -8.19 -24.86
C ASP A 299 -28.58 -6.77 -25.43
N VAL A 300 -27.36 -6.22 -25.40
CA VAL A 300 -27.02 -4.91 -25.99
C VAL A 300 -26.72 -5.07 -27.48
N PRO A 301 -27.44 -4.39 -28.38
CA PRO A 301 -27.15 -4.45 -29.81
C PRO A 301 -25.73 -3.99 -30.13
N ASP A 302 -25.04 -4.74 -31.01
CA ASP A 302 -23.72 -4.42 -31.54
C ASP A 302 -22.64 -4.15 -30.46
N TRP A 303 -22.79 -4.70 -29.26
CA TRP A 303 -21.91 -4.44 -28.12
C TRP A 303 -20.44 -4.74 -28.41
N GLN A 304 -20.15 -5.69 -29.31
CA GLN A 304 -18.80 -6.06 -29.72
C GLN A 304 -18.05 -4.90 -30.42
N SER A 305 -18.80 -3.95 -30.99
CA SER A 305 -18.26 -2.76 -31.66
C SER A 305 -18.16 -1.54 -30.75
N LEU A 306 -18.77 -1.60 -29.56
CA LEU A 306 -18.71 -0.53 -28.57
C LEU A 306 -17.34 -0.51 -27.87
N SER A 307 -16.90 0.65 -27.42
CA SER A 307 -15.79 0.73 -26.48
C SER A 307 -16.15 0.04 -25.15
N VAL A 308 -15.14 -0.36 -24.36
CA VAL A 308 -15.36 -0.99 -23.04
C VAL A 308 -16.32 -0.17 -22.19
N THR A 309 -16.08 1.14 -22.17
CA THR A 309 -16.92 2.13 -21.49
C THR A 309 -18.36 2.14 -21.98
N GLN A 310 -18.58 2.20 -23.30
CA GLN A 310 -19.92 2.24 -23.87
C GLN A 310 -20.70 0.95 -23.58
N ALA A 311 -20.02 -0.20 -23.65
CA ALA A 311 -20.61 -1.49 -23.34
C ALA A 311 -20.94 -1.63 -21.84
N ALA A 312 -20.02 -1.30 -20.95
CA ALA A 312 -20.23 -1.33 -19.49
C ALA A 312 -21.39 -0.42 -19.07
N GLN A 313 -21.41 0.81 -19.60
CA GLN A 313 -22.48 1.77 -19.35
C GLN A 313 -23.85 1.30 -19.86
N ALA A 314 -23.89 0.59 -21.00
CA ALA A 314 -25.13 0.04 -21.54
C ALA A 314 -25.74 -1.06 -20.65
N VAL A 315 -24.94 -1.75 -19.85
CA VAL A 315 -25.40 -2.76 -18.88
C VAL A 315 -25.73 -2.12 -17.52
N GLN A 316 -24.82 -1.34 -16.96
CA GLN A 316 -24.90 -0.88 -15.56
C GLN A 316 -25.67 0.43 -15.38
N VAL A 317 -25.76 1.27 -16.42
CA VAL A 317 -26.44 2.58 -16.37
C VAL A 317 -25.90 3.45 -15.23
N SER A 318 -24.56 3.60 -15.15
CA SER A 318 -23.89 4.42 -14.14
C SER A 318 -23.96 5.93 -14.44
N ALA A 319 -23.69 6.78 -13.45
CA ALA A 319 -23.69 8.24 -13.59
C ALA A 319 -22.37 8.81 -14.20
N TYR A 320 -21.35 7.96 -14.42
CA TYR A 320 -20.00 8.41 -14.80
C TYR A 320 -19.48 7.69 -16.05
N PRO A 321 -19.67 8.28 -17.24
CA PRO A 321 -19.45 7.59 -18.51
C PRO A 321 -17.97 7.47 -18.93
N ASP A 322 -16.97 7.95 -18.19
CA ASP A 322 -15.55 7.86 -18.62
C ASP A 322 -14.68 6.96 -17.71
N ALA A 323 -15.25 6.39 -16.64
CA ALA A 323 -14.47 5.74 -15.58
C ALA A 323 -13.98 4.32 -15.91
N TYR A 324 -14.51 3.68 -16.96
CA TYR A 324 -14.21 2.27 -17.27
C TYR A 324 -12.97 2.08 -18.16
N ALA A 325 -12.66 3.04 -19.03
CA ALA A 325 -11.58 2.93 -20.02
C ALA A 325 -10.19 2.78 -19.36
N GLN A 326 -10.00 3.34 -18.16
CA GLN A 326 -8.74 3.22 -17.42
C GLN A 326 -8.40 1.77 -17.03
N TRP A 327 -9.39 0.88 -16.93
CA TRP A 327 -9.21 -0.52 -16.54
C TRP A 327 -9.03 -1.47 -17.73
N GLU A 328 -9.20 -0.98 -18.96
CA GLU A 328 -9.19 -1.84 -20.16
C GLU A 328 -7.85 -2.56 -20.34
N THR A 329 -6.72 -1.89 -20.10
CA THR A 329 -5.38 -2.50 -20.22
C THR A 329 -5.21 -3.67 -19.26
N LEU A 330 -5.52 -3.46 -17.97
CA LEU A 330 -5.47 -4.50 -16.95
C LEU A 330 -6.42 -5.66 -17.28
N ALA A 331 -7.65 -5.36 -17.71
CA ALA A 331 -8.63 -6.38 -18.06
C ALA A 331 -8.16 -7.25 -19.24
N ARG A 332 -7.48 -6.67 -20.23
CA ARG A 332 -6.86 -7.42 -21.34
C ARG A 332 -5.71 -8.30 -20.87
N GLU A 333 -4.86 -7.81 -19.96
CA GLU A 333 -3.77 -8.62 -19.36
C GLU A 333 -4.32 -9.79 -18.52
N ALA A 334 -5.40 -9.56 -17.79
CA ALA A 334 -6.08 -10.57 -17.00
C ALA A 334 -6.67 -11.69 -17.89
N VAL A 335 -7.35 -11.32 -18.98
CA VAL A 335 -7.85 -12.29 -19.96
C VAL A 335 -6.70 -13.04 -20.63
N ALA A 336 -5.61 -12.38 -21.00
CA ALA A 336 -4.46 -13.06 -21.61
C ALA A 336 -3.80 -14.08 -20.67
N SER A 337 -3.86 -13.86 -19.36
CA SER A 337 -3.19 -14.68 -18.35
C SER A 337 -4.05 -15.80 -17.79
N GLU A 338 -5.38 -15.59 -17.70
CA GLU A 338 -6.33 -16.49 -17.03
C GLU A 338 -7.42 -17.05 -17.98
N GLY A 339 -7.41 -16.59 -19.24
CA GLY A 339 -8.39 -16.88 -20.30
C GLY A 339 -8.20 -18.17 -21.06
#